data_AF-A0A947H8N8-F1
#
_entry.id   AF-A0A947H8N8-F1
#
_cell.length_a   1.000
_cell.length_b   1.000
_cell.length_c   1.000
_cell.angle_alpha   90.00
_cell.angle_beta   90.00
_cell.angle_gamma   90.00
#
_symmetry.space_group_name_H-M   'P 1'
#
loop_
_entity.id
_entity.type
_entity.pdbx_description
1 polymer ?
#
loop_
_entity_poly.entity_id
_entity_poly.type
_entity_poly.pdbx_seq_one_letter_code
_entity_poly.pdbx_strand_id
1 'polypeptide(L)'
;MENSNIELIHRLNRAQGQIEAIKKSLAADDAKDCVKTLRLLKAANNALKKFGEAYVAQHLHECIRSNVSSEDMEKGLQEVVYSAFSL
;
A
#
# COMPACT_ATOMS: atom_id res chain seq x y z
N MET A 1 6.44 -24.63 8.15
CA MET A 1 5.94 -23.84 7.01
C MET A 1 6.09 -22.38 7.40
N GLU A 2 7.04 -21.68 6.79
CA GLU A 2 7.31 -20.28 7.07
C GLU A 2 6.16 -19.42 6.53
N ASN A 3 5.60 -18.57 7.39
CA ASN A 3 4.40 -17.82 7.05
C ASN A 3 4.80 -16.65 6.13
N SER A 4 4.73 -16.89 4.82
CA SER A 4 5.12 -15.98 3.72
C SER A 4 4.57 -14.55 3.84
N ASN A 5 3.51 -14.33 4.61
CA ASN A 5 2.87 -13.02 4.77
C ASN A 5 3.44 -12.14 5.90
N ILE A 6 4.39 -12.63 6.70
CA ILE A 6 4.95 -11.86 7.84
C ILE A 6 5.55 -10.52 7.37
N GLU A 7 6.27 -10.50 6.25
CA GLU A 7 6.87 -9.28 5.71
C GLU A 7 5.83 -8.28 5.19
N LEU A 8 4.71 -8.76 4.66
CA LEU A 8 3.57 -7.93 4.27
C LEU A 8 2.89 -7.31 5.50
N ILE A 9 2.75 -8.08 6.58
CA ILE A 9 2.22 -7.59 7.86
C ILE A 9 3.16 -6.53 8.45
N HIS A 10 4.47 -6.74 8.42
CA HIS A 10 5.45 -5.74 8.86
C HIS A 10 5.34 -4.42 8.08
N ARG A 11 5.08 -4.49 6.77
CA ARG A 11 4.82 -3.31 5.93
C ARG A 11 3.55 -2.58 6.35
N LEU A 12 2.46 -3.30 6.58
CA LEU A 12 1.20 -2.72 7.06
C LEU A 12 1.35 -2.07 8.45
N ASN A 13 2.04 -2.71 9.38
CA ASN A 13 2.31 -2.15 10.70
C ASN A 13 3.05 -0.82 10.63
N ARG A 14 3.99 -0.66 9.67
CA ARG A 14 4.66 0.62 9.43
C ARG A 14 3.68 1.67 8.90
N ALA A 15 2.82 1.32 7.95
CA ALA A 15 1.80 2.23 7.43
C ALA A 15 0.83 2.67 8.54
N GLN A 16 0.39 1.73 9.39
CA GLN A 16 -0.45 2.01 10.55
C GLN A 16 0.22 2.99 11.51
N GLY A 17 1.51 2.82 11.81
CA GLY A 17 2.27 3.77 12.63
C GLY A 17 2.28 5.20 12.07
N GLN A 18 2.37 5.35 10.74
CA GLN A 18 2.27 6.67 10.08
C GLN A 18 0.86 7.26 10.19
N ILE A 19 -0.18 6.45 10.02
CA ILE A 19 -1.58 6.88 10.20
C ILE A 19 -1.83 7.34 11.64
N GLU A 20 -1.33 6.61 12.62
CA GLU A 20 -1.43 7.00 14.03
C GLU A 20 -0.68 8.31 14.33
N ALA A 21 0.45 8.55 13.66
CA ALA A 21 1.17 9.82 13.79
C ALA A 21 0.34 11.01 13.25
N ILE A 22 -0.38 10.83 12.13
CA ILE A 22 -1.31 11.84 11.60
C ILE A 22 -2.43 12.12 12.61
N LYS A 23 -3.07 11.08 13.16
CA LYS A 23 -4.12 11.23 14.18
C LYS A 23 -3.63 12.02 15.39
N LYS A 24 -2.45 11.68 15.91
CA LYS A 24 -1.81 12.41 17.03
C LYS A 24 -1.54 13.88 16.67
N SER A 25 -1.06 14.14 15.44
CA SER A 25 -0.80 15.50 14.97
C SER A 25 -2.07 16.34 14.83
N LEU A 26 -3.23 15.74 14.54
CA LEU A 26 -4.53 16.41 14.48
C LEU A 26 -5.14 16.67 15.87
N ALA A 27 -4.88 15.78 16.82
CA ALA A 27 -5.38 15.89 18.19
C ALA A 27 -4.58 16.90 19.04
N ALA A 28 -3.37 17.26 18.61
CA ALA A 28 -2.53 18.26 19.26
C ALA A 28 -2.93 19.69 18.84
N ASP A 29 -2.87 20.66 19.75
CA ASP A 29 -3.12 22.09 19.45
C ASP A 29 -2.13 22.69 18.43
N ASP A 30 -1.04 21.98 18.15
CA ASP A 30 -0.05 22.18 17.10
C ASP A 30 -0.48 21.66 15.71
N ALA A 31 -1.76 21.32 15.51
CA ALA A 31 -2.39 21.09 14.20
C ALA A 31 -2.23 22.24 13.18
N LYS A 32 -1.60 23.37 13.59
CA LYS A 32 -1.30 24.53 12.75
C LYS A 32 -0.12 24.33 11.80
N ASP A 33 0.73 23.31 11.97
CA ASP A 33 1.79 23.03 10.99
C ASP A 33 1.26 22.19 9.83
N CYS A 34 0.61 22.87 8.89
CA CYS A 34 0.09 22.31 7.65
C CYS A 34 1.15 21.48 6.90
N VAL A 35 2.39 21.98 6.84
CA VAL A 35 3.48 21.32 6.10
C VAL A 35 3.89 20.02 6.78
N LYS A 36 3.98 19.99 8.11
CA LYS A 36 4.28 18.77 8.87
C LYS A 36 3.20 17.71 8.68
N THR A 37 1.92 18.06 8.78
CA THR A 37 0.81 17.13 8.56
C THR A 37 0.82 16.56 7.14
N LEU A 38 1.06 17.40 6.12
CA LEU A 38 1.18 16.96 4.73
C LEU A 38 2.39 16.02 4.50
N ARG A 39 3.51 16.23 5.21
CA ARG A 39 4.66 15.31 5.17
C ARG A 39 4.33 13.94 5.76
N LEU A 40 3.61 13.91 6.88
CA LEU A 40 3.15 12.65 7.49
C LEU A 40 2.18 11.91 6.56
N LEU A 41 1.24 12.64 5.94
CA LEU A 41 0.34 12.08 4.93
C LEU A 41 1.12 11.47 3.75
N LYS A 42 2.09 12.19 3.21
CA LYS A 42 2.96 11.68 2.13
C LYS A 42 3.72 10.41 2.56
N ALA A 43 4.21 10.35 3.80
CA ALA A 43 4.88 9.16 4.33
C ALA A 43 3.94 7.96 4.44
N ALA A 44 2.71 8.17 4.93
CA ALA A 44 1.68 7.13 4.98
C ALA A 44 1.32 6.59 3.59
N ASN A 45 1.09 7.48 2.61
CA ASN A 45 0.81 7.09 1.23
C ASN A 45 1.95 6.26 0.63
N ASN A 46 3.20 6.70 0.80
CA ASN A 46 4.34 5.94 0.32
C ASN A 46 4.47 4.57 0.98
N ALA A 47 4.18 4.46 2.29
CA ALA A 47 4.20 3.17 2.99
C ALA A 47 3.14 2.21 2.44
N LEU A 48 1.91 2.70 2.19
CA LEU A 48 0.83 1.93 1.60
C LEU A 48 1.15 1.51 0.15
N LYS A 49 1.71 2.43 -0.65
CA LYS A 49 2.19 2.11 -2.00
C LYS A 49 3.22 0.98 -1.96
N LYS A 50 4.26 1.10 -1.14
CA LYS A 50 5.30 0.06 -0.98
C LYS A 50 4.79 -1.27 -0.41
N PHE A 51 3.65 -1.27 0.27
CA PHE A 51 2.94 -2.49 0.61
C PHE A 51 2.27 -3.09 -0.64
N GLY A 52 1.52 -2.30 -1.41
CA GLY A 52 0.86 -2.75 -2.64
C GLY A 52 1.84 -3.33 -3.66
N GLU A 53 2.99 -2.68 -3.88
CA GLU A 53 4.07 -3.19 -4.75
C GLU A 53 4.56 -4.57 -4.30
N ALA A 54 4.75 -4.75 -2.98
CA ALA A 54 5.22 -6.01 -2.41
C ALA A 54 4.15 -7.11 -2.45
N TYR A 55 2.89 -6.75 -2.20
CA TYR A 55 1.75 -7.67 -2.27
C TYR A 55 1.60 -8.22 -3.67
N VAL A 56 1.60 -7.35 -4.68
CA VAL A 56 1.55 -7.77 -6.09
C VAL A 56 2.74 -8.63 -6.45
N ALA A 57 3.97 -8.26 -6.06
CA ALA A 57 5.15 -9.08 -6.36
C ALA A 57 5.06 -10.50 -5.78
N GLN A 58 4.46 -10.64 -4.59
CA GLN A 58 4.32 -11.93 -3.91
C GLN A 58 3.14 -12.75 -4.45
N HIS A 59 2.03 -12.09 -4.76
CA HIS A 59 0.75 -12.73 -5.10
C HIS A 59 0.37 -12.55 -6.57
N LEU A 60 1.31 -12.16 -7.45
CA LEU A 60 1.03 -11.85 -8.86
C LEU A 60 0.25 -12.95 -9.58
N HIS A 61 0.63 -14.21 -9.31
CA HIS A 61 0.01 -15.40 -9.88
C HIS A 61 -1.42 -15.67 -9.36
N GLU A 62 -1.76 -15.14 -8.19
CA GLU A 62 -3.13 -15.17 -7.63
C GLU A 62 -3.93 -13.96 -8.14
N CYS A 63 -3.27 -12.81 -8.30
CA CYS A 63 -3.86 -11.60 -8.88
C CYS A 63 -4.23 -11.79 -10.36
N ILE A 64 -3.51 -12.65 -11.09
CA ILE A 64 -3.78 -12.99 -12.49
C ILE A 64 -4.41 -14.38 -12.52
N ARG A 65 -5.67 -14.51 -12.96
CA ARG A 65 -6.33 -15.83 -13.09
C ARG A 65 -5.48 -16.76 -13.98
N SER A 66 -5.26 -17.98 -13.52
CA SER A 66 -4.74 -19.05 -14.39
C SER A 66 -5.87 -19.57 -15.28
N ASN A 67 -5.63 -19.73 -16.60
CA ASN A 67 -6.59 -20.12 -17.66
C ASN A 67 -7.55 -19.03 -18.19
N VAL A 68 -7.01 -17.87 -18.55
CA VAL A 68 -7.75 -16.83 -19.29
C VAL A 68 -7.09 -16.55 -20.66
N SER A 69 -7.86 -16.02 -21.61
CA SER A 69 -7.34 -15.61 -22.91
C SER A 69 -6.23 -14.56 -22.76
N SER A 70 -5.37 -14.37 -23.78
CA SER A 70 -4.32 -13.35 -23.75
C SER A 70 -4.88 -11.94 -23.47
N GLU A 71 -6.10 -11.65 -23.93
CA GLU A 71 -6.78 -10.37 -23.76
C GLU A 71 -7.29 -10.17 -22.32
N ASP A 72 -7.77 -11.23 -21.68
CA ASP A 72 -8.20 -11.21 -20.27
C ASP A 72 -7.00 -11.16 -19.31
N MET A 73 -5.86 -11.74 -19.70
CA MET A 73 -4.59 -11.61 -18.98
C MET A 73 -4.09 -10.17 -19.01
N GLU A 74 -4.16 -9.49 -20.16
CA GLU A 74 -3.77 -8.09 -20.29
C GLU A 74 -4.65 -7.17 -19.44
N LYS A 75 -5.97 -7.39 -19.42
CA LYS A 75 -6.89 -6.67 -18.52
C LYS A 75 -6.58 -6.89 -17.05
N GLY A 76 -6.33 -8.14 -16.64
CA GLY A 76 -5.96 -8.46 -15.25
C GLY A 76 -4.64 -7.79 -14.85
N LEU A 77 -3.65 -7.75 -15.75
CA LEU A 77 -2.40 -7.05 -15.53
C LEU A 77 -2.60 -5.53 -15.42
N GLN A 78 -3.42 -4.93 -16.28
CA GLN A 78 -3.76 -3.50 -16.22
C GLN A 78 -4.44 -3.14 -14.90
N GLU A 79 -5.39 -3.96 -14.41
CA GLU A 79 -6.08 -3.76 -13.14
C GLU A 79 -5.11 -3.82 -11.95
N VAL A 80 -4.19 -4.78 -11.95
CA VAL A 80 -3.13 -4.91 -10.94
C VAL A 80 -2.21 -3.70 -10.93
N VAL A 81 -1.76 -3.25 -12.11
CA VAL A 81 -0.88 -2.09 -12.24
C VAL A 81 -1.59 -0.81 -11.78
N TYR A 82 -2.85 -0.62 -12.17
CA TYR A 82 -3.62 0.55 -11.76
C TYR A 82 -3.81 0.59 -10.24
N SER A 83 -4.21 -0.54 -9.65
CA SER A 83 -4.51 -0.65 -8.22
C SER A 83 -3.27 -0.49 -7.33
N ALA A 84 -2.10 -0.93 -7.79
CA ALA A 84 -0.87 -0.89 -6.99
C ALA A 84 -0.05 0.40 -7.14
N PHE A 85 -0.14 1.12 -8.26
CA PHE A 85 0.85 2.15 -8.60
C PHE A 85 0.31 3.56 -8.91
N SER A 86 -1.01 3.73 -9.12
CA SER A 86 -1.60 4.99 -9.64
C SER A 86 -2.45 5.80 -8.64
N LEU A 87 -2.43 5.42 -7.35
CA LEU A 87 -3.00 6.22 -6.24
C LEU A 87 -2.09 7.38 -5.82
#